data_AF-A0A959B1C8-F1
#
_entry.id   AF-A0A959B1C8-F1
#
_cell.length_a   1.000
_cell.length_b   1.000
_cell.length_c   1.000
_cell.angle_alpha   90.00
_cell.angle_beta   90.00
_cell.angle_gamma   90.00
#
_symmetry.space_group_name_H-M   'P 1'
#
loop_
_entity.id
_entity.type
_entity.pdbx_description
1 polymer ?
#
loop_
_entity_poly.entity_id
_entity_poly.type
_entity_poly.pdbx_seq_one_letter_code
_entity_poly.pdbx_strand_id
1 'polypeptide(L)' 'KFPKAVHRNRIRRQIREAWRLHKHRLYRALKNKEHQIAFLVLYTATEPLPYPEIEKAMKQMIWRAEKKVGS' A
#
# COMPACT_ATOMS: atom_id res chain seq x y z
N LYS A 1 8.71 -16.64 -9.07
CA LYS A 1 7.43 -16.91 -8.36
C LYS A 1 6.32 -16.09 -9.04
N PHE A 2 5.17 -16.71 -9.34
CA PHE A 2 4.12 -16.25 -10.28
C PHE A 2 4.52 -16.23 -11.77
N PRO A 3 4.60 -17.41 -12.43
CA PRO A 3 4.99 -17.50 -13.84
C PRO A 3 3.98 -16.80 -14.78
N LYS A 4 2.69 -16.89 -14.46
CA LYS A 4 1.62 -16.31 -15.27
C LYS A 4 1.49 -14.79 -15.06
N ALA A 5 1.52 -14.02 -16.14
CA ALA A 5 1.34 -12.56 -16.11
C ALA A 5 0.00 -12.15 -15.47
N VAL A 6 -1.07 -12.92 -15.72
CA VAL A 6 -2.39 -12.70 -15.13
C VAL A 6 -2.37 -12.71 -13.60
N HIS A 7 -1.57 -13.58 -12.98
CA HIS A 7 -1.45 -13.63 -11.52
C HIS A 7 -0.72 -12.39 -10.97
N ARG A 8 0.39 -12.00 -11.62
CA ARG A 8 1.11 -10.78 -11.24
C ARG A 8 0.25 -9.52 -11.39
N ASN A 9 -0.55 -9.45 -12.46
CA ASN A 9 -1.47 -8.34 -12.71
C ASN A 9 -2.58 -8.28 -11.65
N ARG A 10 -3.13 -9.43 -11.25
CA ARG A 10 -4.10 -9.51 -10.15
C ARG A 10 -3.53 -8.96 -8.85
N ILE A 11 -2.33 -9.39 -8.46
CA ILE A 11 -1.64 -8.89 -7.26
C ILE A 11 -1.40 -7.38 -7.35
N ARG A 12 -0.87 -6.88 -8.47
CA ARG A 12 -0.66 -5.43 -8.68
C ARG A 12 -1.97 -4.64 -8.59
N ARG A 13 -3.07 -5.16 -9.13
CA ARG A 13 -4.40 -4.51 -9.04
C ARG A 13 -4.85 -4.45 -7.58
N GLN A 14 -4.75 -5.54 -6.83
CA GLN A 14 -5.14 -5.59 -5.42
C GLN A 14 -4.31 -4.61 -4.56
N ILE A 15 -2.99 -4.53 -4.78
CA ILE A 15 -2.13 -3.57 -4.08
C ILE A 15 -2.55 -2.12 -4.40
N ARG A 16 -2.74 -1.79 -5.68
CA ARG A 16 -3.16 -0.44 -6.10
C ARG A 16 -4.52 -0.06 -5.53
N GLU A 17 -5.43 -1.03 -5.46
CA GLU A 17 -6.77 -0.82 -4.93
C GLU A 17 -6.75 -0.55 -3.42
N ALA A 18 -5.99 -1.35 -2.66
CA ALA A 18 -5.79 -1.11 -1.24
C ALA A 18 -5.17 0.29 -0.99
N TRP A 19 -4.18 0.68 -1.80
CA TRP A 19 -3.63 2.04 -1.72
C TRP A 19 -4.68 3.12 -2.04
N ARG A 20 -5.41 2.97 -3.14
CA ARG A 20 -6.43 3.93 -3.60
C ARG A 20 -7.46 4.20 -2.52
N LEU A 21 -7.94 3.15 -1.84
CA LEU A 21 -8.95 3.27 -0.79
C LEU A 21 -8.42 3.95 0.48
N HIS A 22 -7.15 3.74 0.84
CA HIS A 22 -6.64 4.16 2.16
C HIS A 22 -5.68 5.35 2.17
N LYS A 23 -5.13 5.77 1.02
CA LYS A 23 -4.12 6.86 0.92
C LYS A 23 -4.61 8.22 1.47
N HIS A 24 -5.92 8.44 1.51
CA HIS A 24 -6.52 9.68 1.97
C HIS A 24 -6.13 10.03 3.42
N ARG A 25 -5.88 9.01 4.27
CA ARG A 25 -5.44 9.20 5.66
C ARG A 25 -4.07 9.88 5.71
N LEU A 26 -3.11 9.33 4.97
CA LEU A 26 -1.77 9.91 4.87
C LEU A 26 -1.79 11.31 4.25
N TYR A 27 -2.55 11.51 3.17
CA TYR A 27 -2.60 12.81 2.51
C TYR A 27 -3.20 13.89 3.41
N ARG A 28 -4.15 13.55 4.29
CA ARG A 28 -4.66 14.47 5.30
C ARG A 28 -3.56 14.89 6.28
N ALA A 29 -2.73 13.96 6.73
CA ALA A 29 -1.59 14.27 7.60
C ALA A 29 -0.52 15.10 6.89
N LEU A 30 -0.30 14.86 5.58
CA LEU A 30 0.65 15.62 4.77
C LEU A 30 0.17 17.03 4.42
N LYS A 31 -1.13 17.29 4.25
CA LYS A 31 -1.62 18.63 3.86
C LYS A 31 -1.20 19.76 4.81
N ASN A 32 -0.88 19.44 6.05
CA ASN A 32 -0.48 20.41 7.06
C ASN A 32 1.04 20.64 7.10
N LYS A 33 1.81 19.95 6.27
CA LYS A 33 3.27 20.01 6.25
C LYS A 33 3.72 20.06 4.78
N GLU A 34 4.66 20.92 4.39
CA GLU A 34 5.19 20.97 3.00
C GLU A 34 6.08 19.75 2.66
N HIS A 35 5.59 18.54 2.93
CA HIS A 35 6.33 17.30 2.81
C HIS A 35 5.82 16.50 1.62
N GLN A 36 6.77 15.98 0.83
CA GLN A 36 6.52 15.04 -0.25
C GLN A 36 7.07 13.68 0.13
N ILE A 37 6.31 12.62 -0.17
CA ILE A 37 6.72 11.24 0.12
C ILE A 37 6.51 10.39 -1.13
N ALA A 38 7.55 9.67 -1.52
CA ALA A 38 7.48 8.61 -2.51
C ALA A 38 7.31 7.25 -1.82
N PHE A 39 6.44 6.40 -2.38
CA PHE A 39 6.26 5.01 -1.93
C PHE A 39 6.67 4.03 -3.01
N LEU A 40 7.45 3.02 -2.62
CA LEU A 40 7.65 1.80 -3.40
C LEU A 40 7.06 0.63 -2.62
N VAL A 41 6.08 -0.06 -3.21
CA VAL A 41 5.43 -1.22 -2.59
C VAL A 41 5.87 -2.49 -3.31
N LEU A 42 6.52 -3.38 -2.57
CA LEU A 42 7.02 -4.67 -3.06
C LEU A 42 6.20 -5.81 -2.47
N TYR A 43 5.80 -6.75 -3.33
CA TYR A 43 5.12 -7.98 -2.90
C TYR A 43 6.15 -9.09 -2.68
N THR A 44 6.42 -9.43 -1.42
CA THR A 44 7.47 -10.39 -1.04
C THR A 44 6.96 -11.81 -0.83
N ALA A 45 5.66 -12.00 -0.65
CA ALA A 45 5.07 -13.32 -0.44
C ALA A 45 5.24 -14.21 -1.69
N THR A 46 5.41 -15.50 -1.44
CA THR A 46 5.74 -16.48 -2.48
C THR A 46 4.50 -17.08 -3.13
N GLU A 47 3.35 -16.89 -2.47
CA GLU A 47 2.03 -17.38 -2.81
C GLU A 47 1.04 -16.21 -2.89
N PRO A 48 -0.06 -16.34 -3.67
CA PRO A 48 -1.03 -15.26 -3.81
C PRO A 48 -1.86 -15.15 -2.52
N LEU A 49 -1.80 -13.99 -1.87
CA LEU A 49 -2.58 -13.72 -0.68
C LEU A 49 -4.00 -13.29 -1.04
N PRO A 50 -4.99 -13.61 -0.19
CA PRO A 50 -6.32 -13.01 -0.26
C PRO A 50 -6.25 -11.48 -0.15
N TYR A 51 -7.20 -10.79 -0.79
CA TYR A 51 -7.26 -9.32 -0.75
C TYR A 51 -7.29 -8.73 0.68
N PRO A 52 -8.04 -9.29 1.66
CA PRO A 52 -8.05 -8.76 3.03
C PRO A 52 -6.67 -8.69 3.68
N GLU A 53 -5.78 -9.66 3.41
CA GLU A 53 -4.42 -9.65 3.93
C GLU A 53 -3.56 -8.56 3.29
N ILE A 54 -3.68 -8.37 1.97
CA ILE A 54 -3.01 -7.28 1.24
C ILE A 54 -3.50 -5.92 1.75
N GLU A 55 -4.80 -5.77 1.94
CA GLU A 55 -5.40 -4.54 2.46
C GLU A 55 -4.94 -4.24 3.89
N LYS A 56 -4.90 -5.26 4.76
CA LYS A 56 -4.39 -5.14 6.13
C LYS A 56 -2.93 -4.66 6.16
N ALA A 57 -2.06 -5.26 5.35
CA ALA A 57 -0.66 -4.85 5.24
C ALA A 57 -0.53 -3.40 4.73
N MET A 58 -1.34 -3.01 3.73
CA MET A 58 -1.37 -1.64 3.21
C MET A 58 -1.79 -0.62 4.28
N LYS A 59 -2.87 -0.91 5.03
CA LYS A 59 -3.33 -0.06 6.13
C LYS A 59 -2.24 0.13 7.19
N GLN A 60 -1.53 -0.94 7.55
CA GLN A 60 -0.42 -0.88 8.51
C GLN A 60 0.73 -0.01 8.00
N MET A 61 1.12 -0.15 6.72
CA MET A 61 2.16 0.70 6.11
C MET A 61 1.77 2.18 6.13
N ILE A 62 0.54 2.51 5.73
CA ILE A 62 0.01 3.87 5.73
C ILE A 62 0.00 4.46 7.13
N TRP A 63 -0.49 3.71 8.12
CA TRP A 63 -0.52 4.14 9.52
C TRP A 63 0.88 4.43 10.08
N ARG A 64 1.87 3.61 9.74
CA ARG A 64 3.27 3.86 10.14
C ARG A 64 3.83 5.12 9.48
N ALA A 65 3.52 5.34 8.21
CA ALA A 65 3.94 6.54 7.50
C ALA A 65 3.28 7.79 8.08
N GLU A 66 1.97 7.74 8.36
CA GLU A 66 1.21 8.82 9.00
C GLU A 66 1.84 9.22 10.34
N LYS A 67 2.20 8.24 11.18
CA LYS A 67 2.88 8.51 12.46
C LYS A 67 4.22 9.20 12.27
N LYS A 68 5.04 8.74 11.31
CA LYS A 68 6.35 9.35 11.03
C LYS A 68 6.24 10.79 10.50
N VAL A 69 5.18 11.08 9.75
CA VAL A 69 4.89 12.43 9.26
C VAL A 69 4.31 13.32 10.34
N GLY A 70 3.54 12.76 11.27
CA GLY A 70 2.92 13.48 12.38
C GLY A 70 3.93 13.92 13.45
N SER A 71 4.92 13.06 13.76
CA SER A 71 6.12 13.42 14.51
C SER A 71 6.90 14.56 13.87
#